data_AF-A0A849WE17-F1
#
_entry.id   AF-A0A849WE17-F1
#
_cell.length_a   1.000
_cell.length_b   1.000
_cell.length_c   1.000
_cell.angle_alpha   90.00
_cell.angle_beta   90.00
_cell.angle_gamma   90.00
#
_symmetry.space_group_name_H-M   'P 1'
#
loop_
_entity.id
_entity.type
_entity.pdbx_description
1 polymer ?
#
loop_
_entity_poly.entity_id
_entity_poly.type
_entity_poly.pdbx_seq_one_letter_code
_entity_poly.pdbx_strand_id
1 'polypeptide(L)'
;MTDNKIFIYLRLRDDKKILGKSRIREFTGITKLLGDFIQEIWEKFGLETLKVSTLEYMDANSDMVLISFRQDIVKQQMIVSGLIPKEYQARMLNEEEVKIKVPLEEFFQKNISGMAPRYSAILKKRMEQSMPNILSLIKQNINEAGEFYIALNNNPYPLEF
;
A
#
# COMPACT_ATOMS: atom_id res chain seq x y z
N MET A 1 13.44 21.00 -15.77
CA MET A 1 12.59 20.34 -14.76
C MET A 1 13.36 19.11 -14.30
N THR A 2 13.79 19.08 -13.05
CA THR A 2 14.47 17.90 -12.48
C THR A 2 13.48 16.76 -12.41
N ASP A 3 13.83 15.63 -13.03
CA ASP A 3 13.06 14.40 -12.98
C ASP A 3 13.17 13.83 -11.55
N ASN A 4 12.33 14.34 -10.64
CA ASN A 4 12.33 13.99 -9.21
C ASN A 4 11.76 12.58 -9.04
N LYS A 5 12.54 11.56 -9.41
CA LYS A 5 12.21 10.16 -9.17
C LYS A 5 12.11 9.91 -7.67
N ILE A 6 10.99 9.29 -7.27
CA ILE A 6 10.72 8.93 -5.89
C ILE A 6 10.97 7.43 -5.79
N PHE A 7 11.91 7.04 -4.94
CA PHE A 7 12.21 5.63 -4.71
C PHE A 7 11.65 5.21 -3.35
N ILE A 8 10.88 4.14 -3.34
CA ILE A 8 10.21 3.61 -2.16
C ILE A 8 10.55 2.16 -1.92
N TYR A 9 10.34 1.71 -0.69
CA TYR A 9 10.23 0.30 -0.36
C TYR A 9 9.07 0.09 0.62
N LEU A 10 8.58 -1.15 0.72
CA LEU A 10 7.52 -1.53 1.65
C LEU A 10 8.12 -2.18 2.88
N ARG A 11 7.57 -1.88 4.04
CA ARG A 11 7.98 -2.46 5.32
C ARG A 11 6.75 -3.01 6.03
N LEU A 12 6.81 -4.26 6.46
CA LEU A 12 5.80 -4.85 7.33
C LEU A 12 6.34 -4.93 8.74
N ARG A 13 5.58 -4.44 9.71
CA ARG A 13 5.97 -4.44 11.11
C ARG A 13 4.88 -4.97 12.02
N ASP A 14 5.30 -5.67 13.06
CA ASP A 14 4.48 -5.99 14.21
C ASP A 14 5.05 -5.20 15.40
N ASP A 15 4.36 -4.12 15.76
CA ASP A 15 4.83 -3.13 16.74
C ASP A 15 6.28 -2.66 16.46
N LYS A 16 7.23 -3.05 17.32
CA LYS A 16 8.64 -2.68 17.19
C LYS A 16 9.44 -3.59 16.26
N LYS A 17 8.90 -4.76 15.89
CA LYS A 17 9.60 -5.76 15.10
C LYS A 17 9.33 -5.58 13.62
N ILE A 18 10.38 -5.51 12.81
CA ILE A 18 10.26 -5.58 11.35
C ILE A 18 10.13 -7.05 10.97
N LEU A 19 9.02 -7.39 10.30
CA LEU A 19 8.75 -8.75 9.80
C LEU A 19 9.29 -8.95 8.39
N GLY A 20 9.26 -7.90 7.57
CA GLY A 20 9.75 -7.96 6.20
C GLY A 20 9.96 -6.58 5.58
N LYS A 21 10.84 -6.54 4.59
CA LYS A 21 11.07 -5.38 3.73
C LYS A 21 11.05 -5.84 2.28
N SER A 22 10.43 -5.06 1.40
CA SER A 22 10.52 -5.30 -0.04
C SER A 22 11.85 -4.76 -0.59
N ARG A 23 12.11 -5.06 -1.86
CA ARG A 23 13.08 -4.33 -2.68
C ARG A 23 12.71 -2.86 -2.85
N ILE A 24 13.69 -2.03 -3.22
CA ILE A 24 13.46 -0.62 -3.60
C ILE A 24 12.96 -0.54 -5.05
N ARG A 25 11.97 0.32 -5.31
CA ARG A 25 11.43 0.63 -6.64
C ARG A 25 11.06 2.09 -6.77
N GLU A 26 10.99 2.60 -8.00
CA GLU A 26 10.35 3.89 -8.24
C GLU A 26 8.86 3.82 -7.88
N PHE A 27 8.31 4.90 -7.34
CA PHE A 27 6.92 5.01 -6.90
C PHE A 27 5.91 4.70 -8.02
N THR A 28 6.24 4.96 -9.28
CA THR A 28 5.42 4.58 -10.44
C THR A 28 5.22 3.06 -10.56
N GLY A 29 6.07 2.24 -9.92
CA GLY A 29 5.98 0.79 -9.84
C GLY A 29 5.33 0.24 -8.56
N ILE A 30 4.67 1.08 -7.77
CA ILE A 30 4.12 0.76 -6.44
C ILE A 30 3.17 -0.45 -6.45
N THR A 31 2.31 -0.60 -7.44
CA THR A 31 1.34 -1.70 -7.50
C THR A 31 2.03 -3.05 -7.64
N LYS A 32 3.05 -3.13 -8.51
CA LYS A 32 3.85 -4.34 -8.68
C LYS A 32 4.62 -4.66 -7.40
N LEU A 33 5.22 -3.64 -6.80
CA LEU A 33 5.95 -3.78 -5.55
C LEU A 33 5.04 -4.33 -4.43
N LEU A 34 3.83 -3.78 -4.30
CA LEU A 34 2.85 -4.20 -3.32
C LEU A 34 2.45 -5.65 -3.49
N GLY A 35 2.09 -6.06 -4.71
CA GLY A 35 1.65 -7.43 -4.92
C GLY A 35 2.80 -8.44 -4.73
N ASP A 36 4.01 -8.15 -5.21
CA ASP A 36 5.19 -9.02 -4.98
C ASP A 36 5.44 -9.20 -3.47
N PHE A 37 5.32 -8.11 -2.71
CA PHE A 37 5.57 -8.12 -1.27
C PHE A 37 4.47 -8.86 -0.49
N ILE A 38 3.20 -8.65 -0.84
CA ILE A 38 2.07 -9.37 -0.21
C ILE A 38 2.22 -10.88 -0.42
N GLN A 39 2.59 -11.30 -1.64
CA GLN A 39 2.83 -12.70 -1.94
C GLN A 39 3.95 -13.26 -1.06
N GLU A 40 5.10 -12.60 -1.02
CA GLU A 40 6.25 -13.04 -0.22
C GLU A 40 5.90 -13.17 1.27
N ILE A 41 5.19 -12.18 1.82
CA ILE A 41 4.75 -12.22 3.22
C ILE A 41 3.77 -13.35 3.46
N TRP A 42 2.81 -13.55 2.55
CA TRP A 42 1.83 -14.61 2.71
C TRP A 42 2.49 -15.98 2.72
N GLU A 43 3.40 -16.25 1.80
CA GLU A 43 4.15 -17.51 1.74
C GLU A 43 4.97 -17.76 3.01
N LYS A 44 5.54 -16.72 3.61
CA LYS A 44 6.40 -16.84 4.80
C LYS A 44 5.64 -16.89 6.12
N PHE A 45 4.57 -16.11 6.25
CA PHE A 45 3.95 -15.81 7.54
C PHE A 45 2.44 -16.07 7.60
N GLY A 46 1.82 -16.49 6.50
CA GLY A 46 0.37 -16.71 6.43
C GLY A 46 -0.45 -15.41 6.38
N LEU A 47 -1.76 -15.57 6.21
CA LEU A 47 -2.69 -14.46 5.99
C LEU A 47 -2.98 -13.63 7.25
N GLU A 48 -2.93 -14.25 8.43
CA GLU A 48 -3.23 -13.57 9.70
C GLU A 48 -2.23 -12.46 10.02
N THR A 49 -0.95 -12.67 9.69
CA THR A 49 0.10 -11.66 9.86
C THR A 49 -0.21 -10.37 9.10
N LEU A 50 -0.82 -10.47 7.91
CA LEU A 50 -1.23 -9.31 7.10
C LEU A 50 -2.39 -8.51 7.72
N LYS A 51 -3.18 -9.11 8.62
CA LYS A 51 -4.35 -8.44 9.23
C LYS A 51 -3.99 -7.59 10.44
N VAL A 52 -2.98 -7.99 11.19
CA VAL A 52 -2.60 -7.36 12.47
C VAL A 52 -1.35 -6.49 12.37
N SER A 53 -0.53 -6.71 11.35
CA SER A 53 0.71 -5.95 11.15
C SER A 53 0.45 -4.58 10.52
N THR A 54 1.37 -3.66 10.75
CA THR A 54 1.41 -2.35 10.10
C THR A 54 2.19 -2.45 8.79
N LEU A 55 1.56 -2.05 7.68
CA LEU A 55 2.21 -1.92 6.37
C LEU A 55 2.61 -0.47 6.15
N GLU A 56 3.87 -0.24 5.81
CA GLU A 56 4.42 1.10 5.59
C GLU A 56 5.07 1.23 4.21
N TYR A 57 4.85 2.37 3.59
CA TYR A 57 5.50 2.86 2.39
C TYR A 57 6.60 3.79 2.86
N MET A 58 7.84 3.40 2.62
CA MET A 58 9.02 4.07 3.13
C MET A 58 9.70 4.82 1.99
N ASP A 59 10.21 6.02 2.26
CA ASP A 59 11.17 6.66 1.40
C ASP A 59 12.50 5.91 1.46
N ALA A 60 13.07 5.56 0.30
CA ALA A 60 14.26 4.73 0.23
C ALA A 60 15.55 5.49 0.60
N ASN A 61 15.54 6.82 0.54
CA ASN A 61 16.73 7.63 0.81
C ASN A 61 16.87 8.01 2.28
N SER A 62 15.74 8.34 2.92
CA SER A 62 15.67 8.85 4.29
C SER A 62 15.15 7.85 5.31
N ASP A 63 14.62 6.70 4.87
CA ASP A 63 13.91 5.73 5.70
C ASP A 63 12.70 6.34 6.45
N MET A 64 12.12 7.40 5.88
CA MET A 64 10.95 8.07 6.43
C MET A 64 9.67 7.34 6.05
N VAL A 65 8.70 7.26 6.97
CA VAL A 65 7.38 6.69 6.69
C VAL A 65 6.55 7.68 5.88
N LEU A 66 6.33 7.38 4.61
CA LEU A 66 5.49 8.19 3.72
C LEU A 66 4.01 7.92 3.96
N ILE A 67 3.64 6.64 4.01
CA ILE A 67 2.26 6.18 4.24
C ILE A 67 2.30 4.93 5.11
N SER A 68 1.49 4.88 6.15
CA SER A 68 1.34 3.76 7.07
C SER A 68 -0.12 3.34 7.14
N PHE A 69 -0.35 2.04 7.08
CA PHE A 69 -1.64 1.38 7.22
C PHE A 69 -1.59 0.51 8.47
N ARG A 70 -2.36 0.89 9.50
CA ARG A 70 -2.40 0.19 10.78
C ARG A 70 -3.83 -0.15 11.16
N GLN A 71 -4.06 -1.38 11.58
CA GLN A 71 -5.34 -1.77 12.16
C GLN A 71 -5.39 -1.38 13.64
N ASP A 72 -6.35 -0.54 14.02
CA ASP A 72 -6.74 -0.35 15.42
C ASP A 72 -7.76 -1.43 15.78
N ILE A 73 -7.32 -2.41 16.57
CA ILE A 73 -8.14 -3.56 16.98
C ILE A 73 -9.21 -3.13 17.99
N VAL A 74 -8.89 -2.18 18.87
CA VAL A 74 -9.79 -1.71 19.93
C VAL A 74 -10.97 -0.96 19.32
N LYS A 75 -10.68 -0.07 18.36
CA LYS A 75 -11.70 0.75 17.69
C LYS A 75 -12.26 0.13 16.42
N GLN A 76 -11.76 -1.04 16.00
CA GLN A 76 -12.12 -1.69 14.74
C GLN A 76 -12.00 -0.73 13.54
N GLN A 77 -10.88 -0.04 13.44
CA GLN A 77 -10.63 0.98 12.41
C GLN A 77 -9.32 0.72 11.68
N MET A 78 -9.27 1.00 10.38
CA MET A 78 -8.01 1.14 9.67
C MET A 78 -7.54 2.58 9.77
N ILE A 79 -6.33 2.77 10.30
CA ILE A 79 -5.66 4.07 10.38
C ILE A 79 -4.70 4.18 9.21
N VAL A 80 -4.87 5.22 8.40
CA VAL A 80 -3.97 5.61 7.33
C VAL A 80 -3.30 6.92 7.75
N SER A 81 -1.99 6.92 7.90
CA SER A 81 -1.26 8.09 8.42
C SER A 81 0.16 8.16 7.86
N GLY A 82 0.78 9.33 7.87
CA GLY A 82 2.14 9.49 7.38
C GLY A 82 2.48 10.95 7.07
N LEU A 83 3.58 11.12 6.33
CA LEU A 83 4.12 12.40 5.91
C LEU A 83 4.58 12.30 4.44
N ILE A 84 3.94 13.03 3.54
CA ILE A 84 4.38 13.17 2.15
C ILE A 84 5.04 14.54 1.98
N PRO A 85 6.38 14.61 1.81
CA PRO A 85 7.09 15.86 1.61
C PRO A 85 6.54 16.65 0.42
N LYS A 86 6.57 17.99 0.49
CA LYS A 86 6.00 18.86 -0.55
C LYS A 86 6.54 18.55 -1.94
N GLU A 87 7.83 18.23 -2.02
CA GLU A 87 8.53 17.84 -3.24
C GLU A 87 7.99 16.54 -3.87
N TYR A 88 7.31 15.69 -3.10
CA TYR A 88 6.75 14.41 -3.55
C TYR A 88 5.26 14.50 -3.86
N GLN A 89 4.52 15.43 -3.25
CA GLN A 89 3.06 15.53 -3.35
C GLN A 89 2.57 15.60 -4.79
N ALA A 90 3.23 16.40 -5.65
CA ALA A 90 2.82 16.57 -7.05
C ALA A 90 2.83 15.26 -7.84
N ARG A 91 3.72 14.32 -7.52
CA ARG A 91 3.81 13.00 -8.18
C ARG A 91 3.03 11.93 -7.42
N MET A 92 3.19 11.86 -6.10
CA MET A 92 2.55 10.83 -5.29
C MET A 92 1.02 10.95 -5.26
N LEU A 93 0.49 12.17 -5.29
CA LEU A 93 -0.95 12.45 -5.26
C LEU A 93 -1.53 12.67 -6.65
N ASN A 94 -0.77 12.37 -7.70
CA ASN A 94 -1.23 12.35 -9.07
C ASN A 94 -1.75 10.96 -9.42
N GLU A 95 -3.07 10.81 -9.45
CA GLU A 95 -3.73 9.53 -9.75
C GLU A 95 -3.33 8.97 -11.13
N GLU A 96 -3.06 9.83 -12.13
CA GLU A 96 -2.64 9.40 -13.48
C GLU A 96 -1.23 8.78 -13.50
N GLU A 97 -0.35 9.18 -12.59
CA GLU A 97 0.99 8.57 -12.46
C GLU A 97 0.94 7.20 -11.80
N VAL A 98 -0.05 6.96 -10.94
CA VAL A 98 -0.21 5.74 -10.13
C VAL A 98 -1.21 4.75 -10.73
N LYS A 99 -1.99 5.18 -11.74
CA LYS A 99 -2.78 4.25 -12.56
C LYS A 99 -1.91 3.10 -13.02
N ILE A 100 -2.45 1.90 -12.89
CA ILE A 100 -1.69 0.66 -13.10
C ILE A 100 -1.30 0.58 -14.58
N LYS A 101 -0.03 0.89 -14.90
CA LYS A 101 0.49 0.90 -16.27
C LYS A 101 0.88 -0.49 -16.78
N VAL A 102 0.88 -1.50 -15.90
CA VAL A 102 1.19 -2.89 -16.25
C VAL A 102 -0.13 -3.65 -16.37
N PRO A 103 -0.39 -4.40 -17.45
CA PRO A 103 -1.55 -5.28 -17.52
C PRO A 103 -1.53 -6.22 -16.32
N LEU A 104 -2.48 -6.04 -15.39
CA LEU A 104 -2.53 -6.83 -14.16
C LEU A 104 -2.64 -8.32 -14.44
N GLU A 105 -3.17 -8.72 -15.60
CA GLU A 105 -3.17 -10.12 -16.03
C GLU A 105 -1.77 -10.75 -16.06
N GLU A 106 -0.73 -10.06 -16.56
CA GLU A 106 0.65 -10.57 -16.53
C GLU A 106 1.22 -10.64 -15.10
N PHE A 107 0.84 -9.67 -14.26
CA PHE A 107 1.24 -9.65 -12.85
C PHE A 107 0.62 -10.83 -12.09
N PHE A 108 -0.68 -11.07 -12.25
CA PHE A 108 -1.41 -12.16 -11.62
C PHE A 108 -0.99 -13.54 -12.14
N GLN A 109 -0.74 -13.68 -13.45
CA GLN A 109 -0.28 -14.95 -14.03
C GLN A 109 1.12 -15.36 -13.54
N LYS A 110 2.04 -14.40 -13.33
CA LYS A 110 3.42 -14.69 -12.91
C LYS A 110 3.59 -14.85 -11.39
N ASN A 111 2.84 -14.10 -10.59
CA ASN A 111 3.03 -14.00 -9.15
C ASN A 111 1.94 -14.73 -8.34
N ILE A 112 0.88 -15.22 -8.98
CA ILE A 112 -0.22 -15.93 -8.29
C ILE A 112 -0.37 -17.35 -8.86
N SER A 113 0.74 -17.99 -9.23
CA SER A 113 0.75 -19.40 -9.59
C SER A 113 0.50 -20.26 -8.34
N GLY A 114 -0.75 -20.67 -8.12
CA GLY A 114 -1.15 -21.55 -7.01
C GLY A 114 -2.30 -21.05 -6.13
N MET A 115 -2.77 -19.82 -6.30
CA MET A 115 -3.96 -19.31 -5.62
C MET A 115 -5.22 -19.78 -6.36
N ALA A 116 -6.26 -20.22 -5.64
CA ALA A 116 -7.50 -20.60 -6.31
C ALA A 116 -8.06 -19.41 -7.12
N PRO A 117 -8.54 -19.61 -8.37
CA PRO A 117 -8.93 -18.54 -9.29
C PRO A 117 -9.95 -17.51 -8.73
N ARG A 118 -10.75 -17.91 -7.75
CA ARG A 118 -11.69 -17.02 -7.05
C ARG A 118 -10.99 -15.92 -6.22
N TYR A 119 -9.86 -16.23 -5.60
CA TYR A 119 -9.14 -15.28 -4.75
C TYR A 119 -8.34 -14.27 -5.56
N SER A 120 -7.82 -14.67 -6.73
CA SER A 120 -7.07 -13.76 -7.61
C SER A 120 -7.96 -12.68 -8.21
N ALA A 121 -9.19 -13.02 -8.64
CA ALA A 121 -10.16 -12.05 -9.15
C ALA A 121 -10.58 -11.02 -8.10
N ILE A 122 -10.78 -11.46 -6.84
CA ILE A 122 -11.11 -10.58 -5.72
C ILE A 122 -9.92 -9.68 -5.37
N LEU A 123 -8.70 -10.23 -5.31
CA LEU A 123 -7.49 -9.46 -5.02
C LEU A 123 -7.24 -8.41 -6.10
N LYS A 124 -7.44 -8.77 -7.38
CA LYS A 124 -7.36 -7.87 -8.55
C LYS A 124 -8.26 -6.66 -8.38
N LYS A 125 -9.57 -6.90 -8.22
CA LYS A 125 -10.56 -5.83 -8.08
C LYS A 125 -10.26 -4.94 -6.87
N ARG A 126 -9.81 -5.53 -5.76
CA ARG A 126 -9.45 -4.77 -4.56
C ARG A 126 -8.22 -3.88 -4.78
N MET A 127 -7.14 -4.41 -5.35
CA MET A 127 -5.91 -3.64 -5.58
C MET A 127 -6.11 -2.47 -6.56
N GLU A 128 -6.86 -2.70 -7.64
CA GLU A 128 -7.20 -1.68 -8.64
C GLU A 128 -7.97 -0.50 -8.03
N GLN A 129 -8.87 -0.80 -7.10
CA GLN A 129 -9.72 0.19 -6.47
C GLN A 129 -9.05 0.83 -5.25
N SER A 130 -8.21 0.10 -4.51
CA SER A 130 -7.72 0.58 -3.22
C SER A 130 -6.65 1.65 -3.32
N MET A 131 -5.65 1.51 -4.21
CA MET A 131 -4.51 2.46 -4.20
C MET A 131 -4.90 3.87 -4.67
N PRO A 132 -5.60 4.05 -5.82
CA PRO A 132 -6.03 5.38 -6.24
C PRO A 132 -6.97 6.04 -5.22
N ASN A 133 -7.91 5.26 -4.64
CA ASN A 133 -8.84 5.77 -3.64
C ASN A 133 -8.12 6.25 -2.37
N ILE A 134 -7.11 5.52 -1.90
CA ILE A 134 -6.33 5.92 -0.73
C ILE A 134 -5.53 7.21 -1.01
N LEU A 135 -4.87 7.32 -2.16
CA LEU A 135 -4.11 8.53 -2.49
C LEU A 135 -5.01 9.75 -2.65
N SER A 136 -6.20 9.57 -3.24
CA SER A 136 -7.23 10.62 -3.31
C SER A 136 -7.68 11.05 -1.91
N LEU A 137 -7.90 10.09 -1.01
CA LEU A 137 -8.27 10.36 0.37
C LEU A 137 -7.16 11.09 1.15
N ILE A 138 -5.90 10.69 0.96
CA ILE A 138 -4.74 11.39 1.53
C ILE A 138 -4.69 12.83 1.00
N LYS A 139 -4.85 13.03 -0.31
CA LYS A 139 -4.87 14.36 -0.93
C LYS A 139 -5.93 15.29 -0.33
N GLN A 140 -7.07 14.76 0.11
CA GLN A 140 -8.14 15.54 0.75
C GLN A 140 -7.86 15.85 2.23
N ASN A 141 -6.97 15.10 2.90
CA ASN A 141 -6.74 15.18 4.35
C ASN A 141 -5.30 15.58 4.72
N ILE A 142 -4.46 15.87 3.73
CA ILE A 142 -3.07 16.29 3.94
C ILE A 142 -3.01 17.77 4.33
N ASN A 143 -2.23 18.10 5.36
CA ASN A 143 -2.03 19.47 5.80
C ASN A 143 -0.89 20.16 5.02
N GLU A 144 -0.65 21.44 5.32
CA GLU A 144 0.42 22.22 4.67
C GLU A 144 1.84 21.68 4.91
N ALA A 145 2.06 20.92 5.98
CA ALA A 145 3.33 20.27 6.28
C ALA A 145 3.50 18.93 5.53
N GLY A 146 2.44 18.42 4.90
CA GLY A 146 2.43 17.12 4.24
C GLY A 146 1.97 15.96 5.13
N GLU A 147 1.52 16.24 6.35
CA GLU A 147 1.07 15.23 7.30
C GLU A 147 -0.41 14.91 7.10
N PHE A 148 -0.78 13.67 7.36
CA PHE A 148 -2.18 13.23 7.32
C PHE A 148 -2.44 12.14 8.36
N TYR A 149 -3.68 12.11 8.84
CA TYR A 149 -4.20 11.07 9.71
C TYR A 149 -5.67 10.83 9.36
N ILE A 150 -6.00 9.60 8.97
CA ILE A 150 -7.34 9.21 8.55
C ILE A 150 -7.73 7.94 9.28
N ALA A 151 -8.87 7.95 9.96
CA ALA A 151 -9.45 6.78 10.60
C ALA A 151 -10.65 6.30 9.80
N LEU A 152 -10.51 5.14 9.16
CA LEU A 152 -11.57 4.49 8.42
C LEU A 152 -12.25 3.48 9.33
N ASN A 153 -13.54 3.69 9.61
CA ASN A 153 -14.35 2.67 10.26
C ASN A 153 -14.35 1.42 9.39
N ASN A 154 -13.97 0.28 9.96
CA ASN A 154 -14.29 -1.00 9.33
C ASN A 154 -15.78 -1.25 9.53
N ASN A 155 -16.64 -0.45 8.90
CA ASN A 155 -18.00 -0.89 8.69
C ASN A 155 -17.90 -1.92 7.56
N PRO A 156 -18.09 -3.23 7.84
CA PRO A 156 -17.99 -4.22 6.80
C PRO A 156 -19.17 -3.95 5.88
N TYR A 157 -18.91 -3.62 4.61
CA TYR A 157 -19.81 -4.17 3.61
C TYR A 157 -19.92 -5.66 3.95
N PRO A 158 -21.14 -6.22 4.10
CA PRO A 158 -21.29 -7.62 4.43
C PRO A 158 -20.43 -8.40 3.44
N LEU A 159 -19.56 -9.25 3.97
CA LEU A 159 -18.92 -10.28 3.19
C LEU A 159 -20.06 -11.16 2.68
N GLU A 160 -20.64 -10.81 1.53
CA GLU A 160 -21.48 -11.74 0.80
C GLU A 160 -20.53 -12.81 0.27
N PHE A 161 -20.63 -13.98 0.91
CA PHE A 161 -19.94 -15.22 0.56
C PHE A 161 -20.58 -15.86 -0.67
#